data_AF-A0AAU7BNR9-F1
#
_entry.id   AF-A0AAU7BNR9-F1
#
_cell.length_a   1.000
_cell.length_b   1.000
_cell.length_c   1.000
_cell.angle_alpha   90.00
_cell.angle_beta   90.00
_cell.angle_gamma   90.00
#
_symmetry.space_group_name_H-M   'P 1'
#
loop_
_entity.id
_entity.type
_entity.pdbx_description
1 polymer ?
#
loop_
_entity_poly.entity_id
_entity_poly.type
_entity_poly.pdbx_seq_one_letter_code
_entity_poly.pdbx_strand_id
1 'polypeptide(L)'
;MKTTTNKLLNVMHVISWLVFIGLCINVGALLISFATSLFINPEGANNIYLGLNLFDLKEFSNLHFVMIILLLILIEGLKALMLYKVVSIFSNIDLVSPFSQKASKLIAQISYLAFSIGLSLAIAIYYESWLKIEKNIDLPTLQEYIDGGKEFLFFAGIIYVISLVFRRGVEYQDELEETV
;
A
#
# COMPACT_ATOMS: atom_id res chain seq x y z
N MET A 1 -23.63 -12.33 23.12
CA MET A 1 -22.89 -12.58 21.87
C MET A 1 -22.71 -11.33 21.00
N LYS A 2 -23.69 -10.40 20.89
CA LYS A 2 -23.54 -9.10 20.19
C LYS A 2 -22.39 -8.19 20.69
N THR A 3 -22.05 -8.25 21.97
CA THR A 3 -21.08 -7.33 22.61
C THR A 3 -19.62 -7.63 22.28
N THR A 4 -19.26 -8.89 22.01
CA THR A 4 -17.86 -9.29 21.74
C THR A 4 -17.44 -8.92 20.32
N THR A 5 -18.31 -9.12 19.33
CA THR A 5 -18.04 -8.80 17.92
C THR A 5 -17.89 -7.29 17.69
N ASN A 6 -18.74 -6.48 18.33
CA ASN A 6 -18.64 -5.01 18.25
C ASN A 6 -17.36 -4.48 18.91
N LYS A 7 -16.90 -5.10 20.01
CA LYS A 7 -15.61 -4.77 20.62
C LYS A 7 -14.44 -5.08 19.69
N LEU A 8 -14.46 -6.24 19.04
CA LEU A 8 -13.40 -6.63 18.09
C LEU A 8 -13.32 -5.66 16.90
N LEU A 9 -14.47 -5.29 16.31
CA LEU A 9 -14.49 -4.31 15.22
C LEU A 9 -13.90 -2.97 15.64
N ASN A 10 -14.28 -2.44 16.81
CA ASN A 10 -13.74 -1.18 17.30
C ASN A 10 -12.23 -1.25 17.53
N VAL A 11 -11.71 -2.37 18.06
CA VAL A 11 -10.27 -2.58 18.22
C VAL A 11 -9.57 -2.57 16.86
N MET A 12 -10.10 -3.31 15.88
CA MET A 12 -9.53 -3.34 14.52
C MET A 12 -9.59 -1.98 13.83
N HIS A 13 -10.65 -1.20 14.07
CA HIS A 13 -10.80 0.16 13.56
C HIS A 13 -9.71 1.09 14.10
N VAL A 14 -9.49 1.08 15.41
CA VAL A 14 -8.44 1.89 16.06
C VAL A 14 -7.05 1.48 15.55
N ILE A 15 -6.75 0.18 15.48
CA ILE A 15 -5.48 -0.32 14.97
C ILE A 15 -5.26 0.12 13.52
N SER A 16 -6.29 0.01 12.67
CA SER A 16 -6.20 0.41 11.26
C SER A 16 -5.91 1.90 11.09
N TRP A 17 -6.50 2.75 11.94
CA TRP A 17 -6.20 4.20 11.96
C TRP A 17 -4.75 4.48 12.36
N LEU A 18 -4.23 3.81 13.39
CA LEU A 18 -2.85 3.99 13.83
C LEU A 18 -1.86 3.61 12.71
N VAL A 19 -2.08 2.48 12.04
CA VAL A 19 -1.25 2.04 10.91
C VAL A 19 -1.37 3.02 9.73
N PHE A 20 -2.57 3.49 9.41
CA PHE A 20 -2.79 4.47 8.36
C PHE A 20 -2.01 5.78 8.61
N ILE A 21 -2.07 6.32 9.84
CA ILE A 21 -1.33 7.52 10.21
C ILE A 21 0.19 7.29 10.07
N GLY A 22 0.69 6.13 10.51
CA GLY A 22 2.10 5.78 10.34
C GLY A 22 2.54 5.77 8.87
N LEU A 23 1.74 5.20 7.98
CA LEU A 23 2.01 5.22 6.54
C LEU A 23 1.97 6.63 5.95
N CYS A 24 1.05 7.49 6.39
CA CYS A 24 1.04 8.89 5.97
C CYS A 24 2.30 9.65 6.41
N ILE A 25 2.82 9.35 7.61
CA ILE A 25 4.09 9.92 8.09
C ILE A 25 5.24 9.44 7.19
N ASN A 26 5.31 8.16 6.81
CA ASN A 26 6.32 7.64 5.88
C ASN A 26 6.29 8.40 4.54
N VAL A 27 5.11 8.55 3.94
CA VAL A 27 4.96 9.28 2.66
C VAL A 27 5.41 10.74 2.80
N GLY A 28 5.00 11.41 3.88
CA GLY A 28 5.38 12.79 4.16
C GLY A 28 6.89 12.95 4.34
N ALA A 29 7.53 12.05 5.08
CA ALA A 29 8.97 12.05 5.28
C ALA A 29 9.71 11.84 3.96
N LEU A 30 9.32 10.86 3.14
CA LEU A 30 9.91 10.64 1.82
C LEU A 30 9.76 11.87 0.91
N LEU A 31 8.59 12.52 0.88
CA LEU A 31 8.35 13.73 0.08
C LEU A 31 9.24 14.90 0.50
N ILE A 32 9.34 15.17 1.81
CA ILE A 32 10.15 16.28 2.33
C ILE A 32 11.63 16.00 2.08
N SER A 33 12.09 14.79 2.37
CA SER A 33 13.48 14.39 2.14
C SER A 33 13.85 14.39 0.65
N PHE A 34 12.91 14.00 -0.22
CA PHE A 34 13.08 14.12 -1.67
C PHE A 34 13.27 15.58 -2.11
N ALA A 35 12.37 16.46 -1.68
CA ALA A 35 12.41 17.88 -2.05
C ALA A 35 13.69 18.56 -1.55
N THR A 36 14.08 18.30 -0.30
CA THR A 36 15.32 18.84 0.28
C THR A 36 16.57 18.31 -0.43
N SER A 37 16.61 17.01 -0.74
CA SER A 37 17.73 16.39 -1.47
C SER A 37 17.86 16.84 -2.92
N LEU A 38 16.75 17.27 -3.54
CA LEU A 38 16.75 17.74 -4.93
C LEU A 38 17.10 19.23 -5.05
N PHE A 39 16.57 20.07 -4.15
CA PHE A 39 16.62 21.53 -4.32
C PHE A 39 17.51 22.27 -3.31
N ILE A 40 17.80 21.69 -2.14
CA ILE A 40 18.46 22.42 -1.04
C ILE A 40 19.84 21.85 -0.74
N ASN A 41 19.94 20.56 -0.41
CA ASN A 41 21.20 19.92 -0.04
C ASN A 41 21.33 18.54 -0.70
N PRO A 42 22.19 18.38 -1.72
CA PRO A 42 22.44 17.10 -2.37
C PRO A 42 22.91 15.99 -1.41
N GLU A 43 23.60 16.34 -0.32
CA GLU A 43 24.04 15.38 0.71
C GLU A 43 22.87 14.72 1.46
N GLY A 44 21.67 15.31 1.39
CA GLY A 44 20.44 14.70 1.93
C GLY A 44 20.13 13.33 1.32
N ALA A 45 20.71 13.00 0.16
CA ALA A 45 20.59 11.67 -0.44
C ALA A 45 21.32 10.57 0.33
N ASN A 46 22.24 10.90 1.25
CA ASN A 46 22.92 9.90 2.10
C ASN A 46 21.98 9.24 3.12
N ASN A 47 20.90 9.93 3.51
CA ASN A 47 19.90 9.40 4.43
C ASN A 47 18.56 10.09 4.16
N ILE A 48 17.83 9.59 3.17
CA ILE A 48 16.54 10.15 2.77
C ILE A 48 15.50 9.89 3.85
N TYR A 49 15.36 8.64 4.28
CA TYR A 49 14.45 8.26 5.32
C TYR A 49 14.97 6.98 5.95
N LEU A 50 14.96 6.89 7.29
CA LEU A 50 15.35 5.69 8.06
C LEU A 50 16.57 4.92 7.49
N GLY A 51 17.65 5.63 7.13
CA GLY A 51 18.89 5.00 6.66
C GLY A 51 18.96 4.70 5.16
N LEU A 52 17.94 5.07 4.37
CA LEU A 52 17.95 4.95 2.91
C LEU A 52 19.02 5.86 2.29
N ASN A 53 20.12 5.26 1.85
CA ASN A 53 21.19 5.94 1.14
C ASN A 53 21.04 5.74 -0.37
N LEU A 54 20.84 6.85 -1.10
CA LEU A 54 20.81 6.91 -2.57
C LEU A 54 21.82 7.94 -3.11
N PHE A 55 22.85 8.29 -2.33
CA PHE A 55 23.82 9.31 -2.70
C PHE A 55 24.60 8.90 -3.95
N ASP A 56 25.14 7.67 -4.00
CA ASP A 56 25.87 7.15 -5.15
C ASP A 56 25.01 7.13 -6.42
N LEU A 57 23.71 6.80 -6.28
CA LEU A 57 22.76 6.84 -7.40
C LEU A 57 22.54 8.27 -7.91
N LYS A 58 22.49 9.24 -6.99
CA LYS A 58 22.32 10.66 -7.32
C LYS A 58 23.54 11.23 -8.02
N GLU A 59 24.75 10.90 -7.55
CA GLU A 59 26.00 11.28 -8.22
C GLU A 59 26.11 10.67 -9.61
N PHE A 60 25.68 9.41 -9.77
CA PHE A 60 25.64 8.77 -11.07
C PHE A 60 24.61 9.40 -12.01
N SER A 61 23.37 9.61 -11.55
CA SER A 61 22.30 10.17 -12.38
C SER A 61 21.12 10.67 -11.54
N ASN A 62 20.90 12.00 -11.62
CA ASN A 62 19.70 12.62 -11.04
C ASN A 62 18.39 12.02 -11.58
N LEU A 63 18.37 11.52 -12.82
CA LEU A 63 17.16 10.89 -13.38
C LEU A 63 16.83 9.58 -12.66
N HIS A 64 17.82 8.71 -12.46
CA HIS A 64 17.63 7.42 -11.76
C HIS A 64 17.27 7.63 -10.29
N PHE A 65 17.91 8.61 -9.63
CA PHE A 65 17.55 9.04 -8.29
C PHE A 65 16.08 9.46 -8.16
N VAL A 66 15.61 10.34 -9.05
CA VAL A 66 14.21 10.79 -9.07
C VAL A 66 13.26 9.63 -9.32
N MET A 67 13.58 8.74 -10.28
CA MET A 67 12.73 7.57 -10.59
C MET A 67 12.56 6.64 -9.39
N ILE A 68 13.63 6.29 -8.67
CA ILE A 68 13.53 5.42 -7.50
C ILE A 68 12.68 6.07 -6.41
N ILE A 69 12.92 7.34 -6.08
CA ILE A 69 12.20 7.98 -4.99
C ILE A 69 10.72 8.16 -5.32
N LEU A 70 10.38 8.53 -6.56
CA LEU A 70 8.98 8.60 -6.98
C LEU A 70 8.30 7.22 -6.91
N LEU A 71 9.02 6.15 -7.26
CA LEU A 71 8.50 4.79 -7.13
C LEU A 71 8.25 4.40 -5.67
N LEU A 72 9.16 4.76 -4.75
CA LEU A 72 8.98 4.53 -3.30
C LEU A 72 7.80 5.33 -2.73
N ILE A 73 7.69 6.62 -3.09
CA ILE A 73 6.55 7.47 -2.68
C ILE A 73 5.24 6.88 -3.21
N LEU A 74 5.22 6.38 -4.45
CA LEU A 74 4.05 5.72 -5.02
C LEU A 74 3.69 4.45 -4.22
N ILE A 75 4.65 3.59 -3.90
CA ILE A 75 4.44 2.36 -3.14
C ILE A 75 3.86 2.67 -1.75
N GLU A 76 4.49 3.56 -0.99
CA GLU A 76 4.01 3.95 0.35
C GLU A 76 2.65 4.66 0.28
N GLY A 77 2.42 5.48 -0.76
CA GLY A 77 1.14 6.14 -1.02
C GLY A 77 0.02 5.14 -1.33
N LEU A 78 0.30 4.09 -2.11
CA LEU A 78 -0.65 3.01 -2.39
C LEU A 78 -0.96 2.22 -1.12
N LYS A 79 0.04 1.91 -0.28
CA LYS A 79 -0.17 1.27 1.03
C LYS A 79 -1.08 2.12 1.92
N ALA A 80 -0.82 3.43 2.02
CA ALA A 80 -1.65 4.35 2.80
C ALA A 80 -3.09 4.39 2.27
N LEU A 81 -3.27 4.49 0.95
CA LEU A 81 -4.59 4.48 0.32
C LEU A 81 -5.34 3.16 0.57
N MET A 82 -4.66 2.02 0.50
CA MET A 82 -5.24 0.71 0.82
C MET A 82 -5.71 0.64 2.27
N LEU A 83 -4.89 1.08 3.22
CA LEU A 83 -5.24 1.11 4.64
C LEU A 83 -6.42 2.05 4.93
N TYR A 84 -6.51 3.18 4.22
CA TYR A 84 -7.70 4.04 4.30
C TYR A 84 -8.98 3.33 3.84
N LYS A 85 -8.92 2.49 2.81
CA LYS A 85 -10.06 1.65 2.40
C LYS A 85 -10.43 0.63 3.49
N VAL A 86 -9.44 0.04 4.15
CA VAL A 86 -9.66 -0.86 5.30
C VAL A 86 -10.35 -0.13 6.46
N VAL A 87 -9.87 1.06 6.83
CA VAL A 87 -10.51 1.93 7.83
C VAL A 87 -11.97 2.21 7.45
N SER A 88 -12.23 2.47 6.16
CA SER A 88 -13.58 2.72 5.65
C SER A 88 -14.49 1.50 5.78
N ILE A 89 -13.97 0.27 5.61
CA ILE A 89 -14.73 -0.95 5.89
C ILE A 89 -15.16 -0.97 7.35
N PHE A 90 -14.24 -0.83 8.30
CA PHE A 90 -14.57 -0.89 9.73
C PHE A 90 -15.52 0.23 10.18
N SER A 91 -15.46 1.40 9.53
CA SER A 91 -16.35 2.52 9.82
C SER A 91 -17.78 2.33 9.30
N ASN A 92 -17.97 1.51 8.26
CA ASN A 92 -19.23 1.45 7.50
C ASN A 92 -19.85 0.05 7.41
N ILE A 93 -19.22 -0.98 7.98
CA ILE A 93 -19.74 -2.34 7.91
C ILE A 93 -20.93 -2.49 8.87
N ASP A 94 -22.07 -2.89 8.33
CA ASP A 94 -23.21 -3.34 9.13
C ASP A 94 -23.10 -4.85 9.31
N LEU A 95 -22.87 -5.31 10.54
CA LEU A 95 -22.82 -6.74 10.83
C LEU A 95 -24.20 -7.43 10.79
N VAL A 96 -25.29 -6.66 10.80
CA VAL A 96 -26.65 -7.19 10.64
C VAL A 96 -26.89 -7.54 9.17
N SER A 97 -26.43 -6.69 8.24
CA SER A 97 -26.44 -6.96 6.80
C SER A 97 -25.06 -6.72 6.17
N PRO A 98 -24.14 -7.70 6.27
CA PRO A 98 -22.74 -7.53 5.86
C PRO A 98 -22.54 -7.49 4.34
N PHE A 99 -23.49 -8.04 3.59
CA PHE A 99 -23.43 -8.10 2.13
C PHE A 99 -24.08 -6.85 1.52
N SER A 100 -23.34 -5.75 1.51
CA SER A 100 -23.76 -4.53 0.81
C SER A 100 -22.91 -4.28 -0.44
N GLN A 101 -23.50 -3.63 -1.45
CA GLN A 101 -22.77 -3.15 -2.63
C GLN A 101 -21.55 -2.29 -2.25
N LYS A 102 -21.68 -1.49 -1.18
CA LYS A 102 -20.60 -0.68 -0.63
C LYS A 102 -19.45 -1.53 -0.09
N ALA A 103 -19.74 -2.56 0.72
CA ALA A 103 -18.73 -3.47 1.25
C ALA A 103 -18.02 -4.24 0.13
N SER A 104 -18.79 -4.81 -0.81
CA SER A 104 -18.25 -5.53 -1.98
C SER A 104 -17.28 -4.65 -2.78
N LYS A 105 -17.67 -3.40 -3.08
CA LYS A 105 -16.82 -2.43 -3.80
C LYS A 105 -15.55 -2.08 -3.03
N LEU A 106 -15.63 -1.89 -1.71
CA LEU A 106 -14.45 -1.59 -0.89
C LEU A 106 -13.46 -2.76 -0.86
N ILE A 107 -13.94 -3.99 -0.71
CA ILE A 107 -13.09 -5.20 -0.72
C ILE A 107 -12.41 -5.35 -2.09
N ALA A 108 -13.14 -5.17 -3.19
CA ALA A 108 -12.56 -5.20 -4.54
C ALA A 108 -11.48 -4.11 -4.72
N GLN A 109 -11.72 -2.88 -4.24
CA GLN A 109 -10.72 -1.80 -4.27
C GLN A 109 -9.44 -2.17 -3.49
N ILE A 110 -9.57 -2.81 -2.33
CA ILE A 110 -8.41 -3.26 -1.54
C ILE A 110 -7.62 -4.31 -2.33
N SER A 111 -8.29 -5.27 -2.99
CA SER A 111 -7.61 -6.25 -3.84
C SER A 111 -6.82 -5.58 -4.96
N TYR A 112 -7.42 -4.64 -5.69
CA TYR A 112 -6.74 -3.94 -6.78
C TYR A 112 -5.56 -3.11 -6.28
N LEU A 113 -5.70 -2.44 -5.13
CA LEU A 113 -4.59 -1.70 -4.53
C LEU A 113 -3.46 -2.62 -4.09
N ALA A 114 -3.76 -3.76 -3.46
CA ALA A 114 -2.77 -4.77 -3.10
C ALA A 114 -2.02 -5.29 -4.33
N PHE A 115 -2.75 -5.53 -5.43
CA PHE A 115 -2.15 -5.96 -6.69
C PHE A 115 -1.21 -4.88 -7.25
N SER A 116 -1.64 -3.62 -7.25
CA SER A 116 -0.82 -2.48 -7.68
C SER A 116 0.45 -2.35 -6.83
N ILE A 117 0.36 -2.50 -5.50
CA ILE A 117 1.53 -2.48 -4.60
C ILE A 117 2.50 -3.60 -4.97
N GLY A 118 2.00 -4.84 -5.11
CA GLY A 118 2.83 -6.00 -5.46
C GLY A 118 3.52 -5.83 -6.82
N LEU A 119 2.81 -5.29 -7.81
CA LEU A 119 3.37 -4.98 -9.13
C LEU A 119 4.44 -3.88 -9.06
N SER A 120 4.17 -2.79 -8.34
CA SER A 120 5.14 -1.70 -8.16
C SER A 120 6.41 -2.16 -7.44
N LEU A 121 6.28 -3.04 -6.43
CA LEU A 121 7.43 -3.67 -5.76
C LEU A 121 8.23 -4.57 -6.70
N ALA A 122 7.55 -5.39 -7.52
CA ALA A 122 8.23 -6.22 -8.51
C ALA A 122 9.02 -5.37 -9.54
N ILE A 123 8.43 -4.25 -9.98
CA ILE A 123 9.12 -3.28 -10.86
C ILE A 123 10.33 -2.67 -10.14
N ALA A 124 10.19 -2.30 -8.86
CA ALA A 124 11.28 -1.71 -8.08
C ALA A 124 12.45 -2.67 -7.91
N ILE A 125 12.18 -3.94 -7.59
CA ILE A 125 13.20 -5.00 -7.47
C ILE A 125 13.89 -5.23 -8.82
N TYR A 126 13.11 -5.35 -9.90
CA TYR A 126 13.69 -5.52 -11.24
C TYR A 126 14.60 -4.33 -11.60
N TYR A 127 14.16 -3.11 -11.28
CA TYR A 127 14.91 -1.91 -11.59
C TYR A 127 16.20 -1.77 -10.78
N GLU A 128 16.17 -2.08 -9.48
CA GLU A 128 17.37 -2.16 -8.63
C GLU A 128 18.36 -3.18 -9.18
N SER A 129 17.90 -4.37 -9.53
CA SER A 129 18.77 -5.42 -10.07
C SER A 129 19.36 -5.03 -11.43
N TRP A 130 18.59 -4.34 -12.29
CA TRP A 130 19.10 -3.80 -13.55
C TRP A 130 20.18 -2.72 -13.33
N LEU A 131 19.99 -1.80 -12.38
CA LEU A 131 21.01 -0.81 -12.01
C LEU A 131 22.29 -1.49 -11.50
N LYS A 132 22.15 -2.53 -10.70
CA LYS A 132 23.28 -3.29 -10.18
C LYS A 132 24.08 -3.99 -11.28
N ILE A 133 23.40 -4.71 -12.18
CA ILE A 133 24.05 -5.54 -13.20
C ILE A 133 24.59 -4.68 -14.36
N GLU A 134 23.78 -3.75 -14.87
CA GLU A 134 24.11 -3.02 -16.11
C GLU A 134 24.84 -1.71 -15.85
N LYS A 135 24.67 -1.11 -14.67
CA LYS A 135 25.27 0.18 -14.29
C LYS A 135 26.31 0.07 -13.18
N ASN A 136 26.50 -1.12 -12.58
CA ASN A 136 27.42 -1.37 -11.47
C ASN A 136 27.15 -0.45 -10.26
N ILE A 137 25.88 -0.17 -9.98
CA ILE A 137 25.42 0.64 -8.84
C ILE A 137 24.68 -0.27 -7.87
N ASP A 138 25.27 -0.49 -6.70
CA ASP A 138 24.66 -1.30 -5.65
C ASP A 138 23.89 -0.40 -4.66
N LEU A 139 22.66 -0.79 -4.30
CA LEU A 139 21.79 -0.01 -3.41
C LEU A 139 21.32 -0.89 -2.24
N PRO A 140 22.24 -1.31 -1.36
CA PRO A 140 21.94 -2.31 -0.33
C PRO A 140 20.82 -1.87 0.62
N THR A 141 20.76 -0.59 0.97
CA THR A 141 19.72 -0.05 1.86
C THR A 141 18.34 0.04 1.21
N LEU A 142 18.23 -0.08 -0.11
CA LEU A 142 16.95 0.00 -0.82
C LEU A 142 16.10 -1.25 -0.60
N GLN A 143 16.72 -2.41 -0.37
CA GLN A 143 16.02 -3.69 -0.24
C GLN A 143 14.95 -3.67 0.87
N GLU A 144 15.23 -3.00 1.98
CA GLU A 144 14.28 -2.85 3.11
C GLU A 144 12.98 -2.11 2.73
N TYR A 145 13.01 -1.31 1.66
CA TYR A 145 11.88 -0.51 1.20
C TYR A 145 11.08 -1.17 0.09
N ILE A 146 11.69 -2.10 -0.65
CA ILE A 146 11.12 -2.72 -1.85
C ILE A 146 10.80 -4.21 -1.68
N ASP A 147 10.94 -4.74 -0.47
CA ASP A 147 10.54 -6.11 -0.15
C ASP A 147 9.00 -6.27 -0.03
N GLY A 148 8.53 -7.51 -0.05
CA GLY A 148 7.12 -7.86 0.18
C GLY A 148 6.26 -7.99 -1.08
N GLY A 149 6.85 -7.89 -2.28
CA GLY A 149 6.10 -7.88 -3.54
C GLY A 149 5.23 -9.13 -3.76
N LYS A 150 5.76 -10.32 -3.40
CA LYS A 150 5.05 -11.60 -3.59
C LYS A 150 3.88 -11.73 -2.62
N GLU A 151 4.07 -11.27 -1.40
CA GLU A 151 3.11 -11.25 -0.31
C GLU A 151 1.91 -10.38 -0.68
N PHE A 152 2.16 -9.18 -1.23
CA PHE A 152 1.10 -8.30 -1.71
C PHE A 152 0.33 -8.88 -2.91
N LEU A 153 1.01 -9.52 -3.86
CA LEU A 153 0.33 -10.18 -4.99
C LEU A 153 -0.54 -11.36 -4.53
N PHE A 154 -0.04 -12.17 -3.60
CA PHE A 154 -0.80 -13.27 -3.03
C PHE A 154 -2.01 -12.75 -2.22
N PHE A 155 -1.79 -11.73 -1.39
CA PHE A 155 -2.86 -11.05 -0.65
C PHE A 155 -3.92 -10.47 -1.59
N ALA A 156 -3.53 -9.84 -2.69
CA ALA A 156 -4.45 -9.32 -3.70
C ALA A 156 -5.36 -10.40 -4.26
N GLY A 157 -4.81 -11.58 -4.59
CA GLY A 157 -5.57 -12.74 -5.06
C GLY A 157 -6.58 -13.23 -4.02
N ILE A 158 -6.18 -13.35 -2.75
CA ILE A 158 -7.09 -13.75 -1.66
C ILE A 158 -8.23 -12.75 -1.51
N ILE A 159 -7.93 -11.45 -1.41
CA ILE A 159 -8.96 -10.42 -1.25
C ILE A 159 -9.86 -10.34 -2.49
N TYR A 160 -9.32 -10.62 -3.69
CA TYR A 160 -10.13 -10.69 -4.91
C TYR A 160 -11.19 -11.79 -4.79
N VAL A 161 -10.80 -13.00 -4.37
CA VAL A 161 -11.73 -14.11 -4.16
C VAL A 161 -12.79 -13.76 -3.12
N ILE A 162 -12.40 -13.12 -2.00
CA ILE A 162 -13.36 -12.65 -0.99
C ILE A 162 -14.33 -11.62 -1.60
N SER A 163 -13.85 -10.70 -2.44
CA SER A 163 -14.71 -9.71 -3.13
C SER A 163 -15.74 -10.38 -4.03
N LEU A 164 -15.39 -11.48 -4.69
CA LEU A 164 -16.31 -12.27 -5.52
C LEU A 164 -17.40 -12.93 -4.67
N VAL A 165 -17.02 -13.50 -3.52
CA VAL A 165 -17.99 -14.08 -2.56
C VAL A 165 -18.96 -13.02 -2.05
N PHE A 166 -18.45 -11.84 -1.68
CA PHE A 166 -19.29 -10.72 -1.25
C PHE A 166 -20.24 -10.26 -2.36
N ARG A 167 -19.75 -10.14 -3.60
CA ARG A 167 -20.59 -9.76 -4.75
C ARG A 167 -21.71 -10.77 -4.98
N ARG A 168 -21.42 -12.08 -4.95
CA ARG A 168 -22.46 -13.11 -5.05
C ARG A 168 -23.45 -13.04 -3.89
N GLY A 169 -22.96 -12.82 -2.67
CA GLY A 169 -23.83 -12.65 -1.49
C GLY A 169 -24.81 -11.49 -1.63
N VAL A 170 -24.37 -10.37 -2.21
CA VAL A 170 -25.24 -9.22 -2.51
C VAL A 170 -26.29 -9.58 -3.57
N GLU A 171 -25.87 -10.20 -4.69
CA GLU A 171 -26.80 -10.64 -5.75
C GLU A 171 -27.92 -11.54 -5.19
N TYR A 172 -27.58 -12.50 -4.31
CA TYR A 172 -28.57 -13.36 -3.68
C TYR A 172 -29.52 -12.62 -2.72
N GLN A 173 -29.05 -11.58 -2.02
CA GLN A 173 -29.92 -10.78 -1.15
C GLN A 173 -30.91 -9.95 -1.97
N ASP A 174 -30.42 -9.32 -3.05
CA ASP A 174 -31.25 -8.53 -3.96
C ASP A 174 -32.37 -9.40 -4.59
N GLU A 175 -32.05 -10.63 -5.04
CA GLU A 175 -33.03 -11.58 -5.58
C GLU A 175 -34.12 -12.00 -4.56
N LEU A 176 -33.75 -12.15 -3.28
CA LEU A 176 -34.69 -12.51 -2.22
C LEU A 176 -35.64 -11.35 -1.88
N GLU A 177 -35.16 -10.10 -1.92
CA GLU A 177 -36.01 -8.93 -1.68
C GLU A 177 -37.01 -8.68 -2.81
N GLU A 178 -36.67 -9.04 -4.06
CA GLU A 178 -37.57 -8.92 -5.21
C GLU A 178 -38.69 -9.97 -5.26
N THR A 179 -38.55 -11.07 -4.51
CA THR A 179 -39.51 -12.20 -4.53
C THR A 179 -40.50 -12.21 -3.35
N VAL A 180 -40.36 -11.30 -2.38
CA VAL A 180 -41.19 -11.19 -1.17
C VAL A 180 -42.26 -10.10 -1.29
#